data_AF-A0A935FVG1-F1
#
_entry.id   AF-A0A935FVG1-F1
#
_cell.length_a   1.000
_cell.length_b   1.000
_cell.length_c   1.000
_cell.angle_alpha   90.00
_cell.angle_beta   90.00
_cell.angle_gamma   90.00
#
_symmetry.space_group_name_H-M   'P 1'
#
loop_
_entity.id
_entity.type
_entity.pdbx_description
1 polymer ?
#
loop_
_entity_poly.entity_id
_entity_poly.type
_entity_poly.pdbx_seq_one_letter_code
_entity_poly.pdbx_strand_id
1 'polypeptide(L)'
;MLCRKYQCKKWIDIARASHQIEELNAGFELLTFGWSQGGHAALFTGEEQPDYAPEFNQLGVAALAPGNLVGLHFVNIPHIYVLARSMNSAYNAPLTGFTEEGLALINEAGKVSITGVFKESLKYKGPFFTGDFDPAMRMAFEMNEPGKRISVAPILLVHGTSDNVVDPELTKTFLPIALEIEIQSKSPGTRIMITDQQLQKVKVKF
;
A
#
# COMPACT_ATOMS: atom_id res chain seq x y z
N MET A 1 -10.94 1.43 -5.35
CA MET A 1 -12.01 1.51 -4.32
C MET A 1 -11.93 0.62 -3.07
N LEU A 2 -11.06 -0.38 -2.89
CA LEU A 2 -10.84 -1.00 -1.56
C LEU A 2 -9.93 -0.10 -0.68
N CYS A 3 -8.83 0.40 -1.22
CA CYS A 3 -8.01 1.46 -0.60
C CYS A 3 -8.76 2.80 -0.57
N ARG A 4 -9.33 3.24 -1.69
CA ARG A 4 -10.08 4.52 -1.79
C ARG A 4 -11.34 4.63 -0.91
N LYS A 5 -12.06 3.53 -0.59
CA LYS A 5 -13.23 3.60 0.31
C LYS A 5 -12.96 3.22 1.76
N TYR A 6 -12.02 2.32 2.07
CA TYR A 6 -11.99 1.71 3.40
C TYR A 6 -10.64 1.76 4.11
N GLN A 7 -9.54 1.31 3.50
CA GLN A 7 -8.30 1.13 4.27
C GLN A 7 -7.65 2.45 4.71
N CYS A 8 -7.60 3.45 3.83
CA CYS A 8 -6.88 4.70 4.10
C CYS A 8 -7.73 5.68 4.91
N LYS A 9 -9.04 5.70 4.64
CA LYS A 9 -10.01 6.41 5.49
C LYS A 9 -9.98 5.90 6.92
N LYS A 10 -9.85 4.57 7.12
CA LYS A 10 -9.69 3.99 8.46
C LYS A 10 -8.43 4.47 9.17
N TRP A 11 -7.31 4.69 8.47
CA TRP A 11 -6.09 5.23 9.11
C TRP A 11 -6.32 6.66 9.60
N ILE A 12 -6.96 7.49 8.79
CA ILE A 12 -7.34 8.86 9.15
C ILE A 12 -8.40 8.86 10.28
N ASP A 13 -9.37 7.96 10.23
CA ASP A 13 -10.41 7.84 11.25
C ASP A 13 -9.84 7.34 12.59
N ILE A 14 -8.76 6.53 12.59
CA ILE A 14 -8.02 6.21 13.81
C ILE A 14 -7.39 7.48 14.41
N ALA A 15 -6.81 8.36 13.58
CA ALA A 15 -6.28 9.64 14.06
C ALA A 15 -7.40 10.52 14.64
N ARG A 16 -8.59 10.58 13.99
CA ARG A 16 -9.78 11.26 14.53
C ARG A 16 -10.23 10.67 15.87
N ALA A 17 -10.22 9.34 15.98
CA ALA A 17 -10.63 8.65 17.20
C ALA A 17 -9.69 8.99 18.37
N SER A 18 -8.40 9.21 18.12
CA SER A 18 -7.45 9.66 19.16
C SER A 18 -7.84 11.00 19.80
N HIS A 19 -8.52 11.89 19.07
CA HIS A 19 -9.05 13.14 19.63
C HIS A 19 -10.23 12.94 20.58
N GLN A 20 -10.89 11.77 20.53
CA GLN A 20 -11.99 11.44 21.43
C GLN A 20 -11.49 10.90 22.78
N ILE A 21 -10.18 10.72 22.94
CA ILE A 21 -9.54 10.29 24.18
C ILE A 21 -8.84 11.50 24.78
N GLU A 22 -9.53 12.20 25.70
CA GLU A 22 -9.09 13.48 26.26
C GLU A 22 -7.67 13.39 26.87
N GLU A 23 -7.34 12.26 27.47
CA GLU A 23 -6.05 12.01 28.12
C GLU A 23 -4.86 11.99 27.14
N LEU A 24 -5.10 11.75 25.85
CA LEU A 24 -4.04 11.77 24.84
C LEU A 24 -3.62 13.19 24.44
N ASN A 25 -4.48 14.20 24.66
CA ASN A 25 -4.30 15.57 24.19
C ASN A 25 -3.80 15.61 22.72
N ALA A 26 -4.41 14.79 21.85
CA ALA A 26 -4.01 14.65 20.46
C ALA A 26 -4.26 15.96 19.69
N GLY A 27 -3.23 16.44 18.98
CA GLY A 27 -3.32 17.60 18.09
C GLY A 27 -3.74 17.21 16.67
N PHE A 28 -4.00 18.21 15.83
CA PHE A 28 -4.39 18.01 14.42
C PHE A 28 -3.20 17.88 13.48
N GLU A 29 -1.99 17.68 13.99
CA GLU A 29 -0.81 17.42 13.18
C GLU A 29 -0.73 15.93 12.81
N LEU A 30 -0.70 15.63 11.51
CA LEU A 30 -0.71 14.26 11.02
C LEU A 30 0.59 13.94 10.27
N LEU A 31 1.33 12.95 10.77
CA LEU A 31 2.42 12.31 10.06
C LEU A 31 2.04 10.85 9.81
N THR A 32 2.15 10.39 8.56
CA THR A 32 1.84 8.99 8.22
C THR A 32 3.10 8.23 7.87
N PHE A 33 3.27 7.04 8.44
CA PHE A 33 4.39 6.16 8.15
C PHE A 33 3.90 4.72 7.93
N GLY A 34 4.53 4.00 7.00
CA GLY A 34 4.30 2.58 6.88
C GLY A 34 5.33 1.85 6.04
N TRP A 35 5.38 0.53 6.21
CA TRP A 35 6.28 -0.39 5.50
C TRP A 35 5.50 -1.45 4.72
N SER A 36 5.97 -1.84 3.53
CA SER A 36 5.32 -2.84 2.67
C SER A 36 3.89 -2.41 2.30
N GLN A 37 2.87 -3.21 2.60
CA GLN A 37 1.47 -2.80 2.45
C GLN A 37 1.13 -1.54 3.28
N GLY A 38 1.79 -1.35 4.43
CA GLY A 38 1.65 -0.12 5.21
C GLY A 38 2.23 1.10 4.49
N GLY A 39 3.31 0.94 3.71
CA GLY A 39 3.87 2.02 2.90
C GLY A 39 2.93 2.45 1.78
N HIS A 40 2.31 1.47 1.12
CA HIS A 40 1.23 1.71 0.16
C HIS A 40 0.04 2.45 0.80
N ALA A 41 -0.41 2.03 1.99
CA ALA A 41 -1.47 2.71 2.73
C ALA A 41 -1.08 4.13 3.16
N ALA A 42 0.19 4.36 3.52
CA ALA A 42 0.71 5.67 3.89
C ALA A 42 0.65 6.65 2.72
N LEU A 43 1.06 6.23 1.52
CA LEU A 43 0.96 7.05 0.30
C LEU A 43 -0.48 7.43 -0.01
N PHE A 44 -1.40 6.46 -0.01
CA PHE A 44 -2.81 6.76 -0.21
C PHE A 44 -3.40 7.67 0.86
N THR A 45 -2.98 7.51 2.12
CA THR A 45 -3.46 8.35 3.21
C THR A 45 -3.13 9.81 2.92
N GLY A 46 -1.93 10.10 2.39
CA GLY A 46 -1.56 11.45 2.00
C GLY A 46 -2.29 11.99 0.77
N GLU A 47 -2.73 11.13 -0.14
CA GLU A 47 -3.55 11.53 -1.29
C GLU A 47 -5.03 11.80 -0.93
N GLU A 48 -5.55 11.11 0.09
CA GLU A 48 -6.97 11.18 0.48
C GLU A 48 -7.21 12.21 1.60
N GLN A 49 -6.23 12.47 2.46
CA GLN A 49 -6.40 13.34 3.62
C GLN A 49 -6.91 14.75 3.27
N PRO A 50 -6.41 15.44 2.22
CA PRO A 50 -6.85 16.80 1.93
C PRO A 50 -8.36 16.92 1.67
N ASP A 51 -8.94 15.90 1.03
CA ASP A 51 -10.38 15.87 0.72
C ASP A 51 -11.20 15.26 1.87
N TYR A 52 -10.67 14.23 2.53
CA TYR A 52 -11.44 13.41 3.48
C TYR A 52 -11.41 13.93 4.92
N ALA A 53 -10.29 14.54 5.33
CA ALA A 53 -10.09 15.06 6.67
C ALA A 53 -9.28 16.36 6.68
N PRO A 54 -9.78 17.43 6.04
CA PRO A 54 -9.07 18.70 5.90
C PRO A 54 -8.76 19.39 7.23
N GLU A 55 -9.35 18.95 8.34
CA GLU A 55 -9.02 19.44 9.68
C GLU A 55 -7.60 19.07 10.15
N PHE A 56 -6.99 18.01 9.59
CA PHE A 56 -5.60 17.67 9.88
C PHE A 56 -4.63 18.53 9.07
N ASN A 57 -3.60 19.02 9.73
CA ASN A 57 -2.40 19.54 9.10
C ASN A 57 -1.44 18.38 8.80
N GLN A 58 -1.40 17.93 7.54
CA GLN A 58 -0.53 16.83 7.15
C GLN A 58 0.93 17.31 7.02
N LEU A 59 1.78 16.85 7.94
CA LEU A 59 3.18 17.23 8.01
C LEU A 59 4.07 16.45 7.04
N GLY A 60 3.68 15.22 6.70
CA GLY A 60 4.41 14.39 5.75
C GLY A 60 3.99 12.93 5.71
N VAL A 61 4.51 12.23 4.71
CA VAL A 61 4.33 10.78 4.51
C VAL A 61 5.69 10.12 4.42
N ALA A 62 5.92 9.02 5.13
CA ALA A 62 7.11 8.19 5.00
C ALA A 62 6.71 6.76 4.62
N ALA A 63 7.01 6.34 3.39
CA ALA A 63 6.67 5.02 2.87
C ALA A 63 7.94 4.20 2.60
N LEU A 64 8.04 3.07 3.30
CA LEU A 64 9.17 2.14 3.21
C LEU A 64 8.75 0.93 2.39
N ALA A 65 9.56 0.56 1.38
CA ALA A 65 9.31 -0.54 0.45
C ALA A 65 7.81 -0.66 0.09
N PRO A 66 7.16 0.42 -0.37
CA PRO A 66 5.71 0.43 -0.56
C PRO A 66 5.32 -0.66 -1.56
N GLY A 67 4.38 -1.52 -1.16
CA GLY A 67 3.83 -2.53 -2.06
C GLY A 67 3.19 -1.86 -3.27
N ASN A 68 3.29 -2.50 -4.44
CA ASN A 68 2.69 -2.02 -5.68
C ASN A 68 1.82 -3.16 -6.24
N LEU A 69 0.60 -2.82 -6.66
CA LEU A 69 -0.38 -3.75 -7.20
C LEU A 69 -0.39 -3.76 -8.74
N VAL A 70 0.19 -2.75 -9.38
CA VAL A 70 0.36 -2.66 -10.84
C VAL A 70 1.52 -3.55 -11.27
N GLY A 71 1.29 -4.32 -12.35
CA GLY A 71 2.30 -5.25 -12.86
C GLY A 71 2.50 -6.49 -11.98
N LEU A 72 1.61 -6.75 -11.01
CA LEU A 72 1.56 -8.05 -10.33
C LEU A 72 1.22 -9.14 -11.35
N HIS A 73 2.25 -9.85 -11.79
CA HIS A 73 2.14 -11.03 -12.64
C HIS A 73 2.73 -12.22 -11.89
N PHE A 74 2.01 -13.34 -11.86
CA PHE A 74 2.52 -14.66 -11.48
C PHE A 74 3.50 -14.68 -10.30
N VAL A 75 3.01 -14.38 -9.11
CA VAL A 75 3.78 -14.58 -7.88
C VAL A 75 3.10 -15.64 -7.02
N ASN A 76 3.76 -16.80 -6.87
CA ASN A 76 3.37 -17.77 -5.84
C ASN A 76 3.85 -17.30 -4.47
N ILE A 77 3.38 -16.12 -4.07
CA ILE A 77 3.60 -15.57 -2.74
C ILE A 77 2.26 -15.52 -2.02
N PRO A 78 2.23 -15.76 -0.69
CA PRO A 78 1.00 -15.75 0.10
C PRO A 78 0.14 -14.48 -0.08
N HIS A 79 0.76 -13.35 -0.44
CA HIS A 79 0.10 -12.06 -0.60
C HIS A 79 -0.96 -12.07 -1.69
N ILE A 80 -0.79 -12.86 -2.76
CA ILE A 80 -1.73 -12.83 -3.88
C ILE A 80 -3.10 -13.38 -3.49
N TYR A 81 -3.15 -14.39 -2.61
CA TYR A 81 -4.42 -14.97 -2.15
C TYR A 81 -5.19 -13.99 -1.26
N VAL A 82 -4.47 -13.26 -0.40
CA VAL A 82 -5.06 -12.19 0.43
C VAL A 82 -5.58 -11.05 -0.46
N LEU A 83 -4.79 -10.63 -1.44
CA LEU A 83 -5.16 -9.55 -2.36
C LEU A 83 -6.36 -9.94 -3.24
N ALA A 84 -6.34 -11.11 -3.87
CA ALA A 84 -7.44 -11.61 -4.70
C ALA A 84 -8.73 -11.76 -3.90
N ARG A 85 -8.66 -12.31 -2.68
CA ARG A 85 -9.80 -12.35 -1.75
C ARG A 85 -10.34 -10.94 -1.50
N SER A 86 -9.45 -9.99 -1.23
CA SER A 86 -9.83 -8.62 -0.88
C SER A 86 -10.51 -7.91 -2.05
N MET A 87 -10.00 -8.09 -3.27
CA MET A 87 -10.60 -7.51 -4.48
C MET A 87 -11.93 -8.20 -4.83
N ASN A 88 -12.01 -9.52 -4.70
CA ASN A 88 -13.26 -10.24 -4.88
C ASN A 88 -14.33 -9.75 -3.87
N SER A 89 -13.96 -9.63 -2.59
CA SER A 89 -14.90 -9.20 -1.55
C SER A 89 -15.40 -7.76 -1.71
N ALA A 90 -14.60 -6.85 -2.23
CA ALA A 90 -14.98 -5.43 -2.29
C ALA A 90 -15.48 -4.95 -3.65
N TYR A 91 -15.20 -5.69 -4.71
CA TYR A 91 -15.57 -5.31 -6.08
C TYR A 91 -16.32 -6.39 -6.82
N ASN A 92 -16.52 -7.56 -6.21
CA ASN A 92 -16.94 -8.77 -6.92
C ASN A 92 -15.99 -9.10 -8.09
N ALA A 93 -14.70 -8.74 -7.96
CA ALA A 93 -13.71 -9.02 -8.98
C ALA A 93 -13.58 -10.55 -9.16
N PRO A 94 -13.70 -11.08 -10.40
CA PRO A 94 -13.67 -12.53 -10.63
C PRO A 94 -12.34 -13.16 -10.24
N LEU A 95 -12.40 -14.35 -9.64
CA LEU A 95 -11.22 -15.17 -9.33
C LEU A 95 -10.79 -16.04 -10.52
N THR A 96 -11.09 -15.59 -11.75
CA THR A 96 -10.69 -16.27 -12.98
C THR A 96 -9.18 -16.47 -13.00
N GLY A 97 -8.75 -17.66 -13.40
CA GLY A 97 -7.35 -18.05 -13.46
C GLY A 97 -6.83 -18.74 -12.20
N PHE A 98 -7.49 -18.62 -11.03
CA PHE A 98 -7.12 -19.43 -9.87
C PHE A 98 -7.56 -20.88 -10.04
N THR A 99 -6.67 -21.83 -9.74
CA THR A 99 -6.99 -23.27 -9.72
C THR A 99 -7.80 -23.63 -8.47
N GLU A 100 -8.28 -24.87 -8.35
CA GLU A 100 -8.95 -25.34 -7.13
C GLU A 100 -8.08 -25.17 -5.87
N GLU A 101 -6.77 -25.48 -5.97
CA GLU A 101 -5.82 -25.26 -4.88
C GLU A 101 -5.63 -23.77 -4.57
N GLY A 102 -5.57 -22.91 -5.59
CA GLY A 102 -5.49 -21.46 -5.41
C GLY A 102 -6.75 -20.86 -4.76
N LEU A 103 -7.93 -21.34 -5.15
CA LEU A 103 -9.21 -20.96 -4.54
C LEU A 103 -9.30 -21.44 -3.09
N ALA A 104 -8.75 -22.62 -2.76
CA ALA A 104 -8.63 -23.08 -1.37
C ALA A 104 -7.77 -22.12 -0.54
N LEU A 105 -6.62 -21.67 -1.06
CA LEU A 105 -5.76 -20.69 -0.37
C LEU A 105 -6.42 -19.31 -0.23
N ILE A 106 -7.22 -18.87 -1.21
CA ILE A 106 -8.04 -17.64 -1.12
C ILE A 106 -9.10 -17.76 -0.02
N ASN A 107 -9.68 -18.95 0.17
CA ASN A 107 -10.62 -19.20 1.25
C ASN A 107 -9.92 -19.22 2.61
N GLU A 108 -8.75 -19.84 2.71
CA GLU A 108 -7.93 -19.83 3.93
C GLU A 108 -7.43 -18.43 4.29
N ALA A 109 -7.15 -17.58 3.31
CA ALA A 109 -6.80 -16.17 3.54
C ALA A 109 -7.90 -15.38 4.29
N GLY A 110 -9.13 -15.90 4.37
CA GLY A 110 -10.20 -15.33 5.21
C GLY A 110 -10.19 -15.79 6.67
N LYS A 111 -9.33 -16.74 7.03
CA LYS A 111 -9.31 -17.41 8.34
C LYS A 111 -7.99 -17.25 9.07
N VAL A 112 -6.88 -17.10 8.33
CA VAL A 112 -5.53 -17.07 8.89
C VAL A 112 -4.75 -15.83 8.46
N SER A 113 -3.68 -15.52 9.19
CA SER A 113 -2.72 -14.48 8.81
C SER A 113 -1.98 -14.84 7.53
N ILE A 114 -1.24 -13.88 6.96
CA ILE A 114 -0.37 -14.10 5.80
C ILE A 114 0.64 -15.24 6.03
N THR A 115 1.16 -15.40 7.24
CA THR A 115 2.05 -16.50 7.63
C THR A 115 1.30 -17.83 7.75
N GLY A 116 0.02 -17.80 8.11
CA GLY A 116 -0.86 -18.96 8.04
C GLY A 116 -1.12 -19.39 6.60
N VAL A 117 -1.43 -18.45 5.70
CA VAL A 117 -1.60 -18.74 4.25
C VAL A 117 -0.33 -19.39 3.68
N PHE A 118 0.85 -18.89 4.06
CA PHE A 118 2.11 -19.53 3.69
C PHE A 118 2.18 -20.99 4.16
N LYS A 119 1.90 -21.26 5.45
CA LYS A 119 1.91 -22.63 5.99
C LYS A 119 0.90 -23.54 5.29
N GLU A 120 -0.28 -23.04 4.98
CA GLU A 120 -1.30 -23.78 4.25
C GLU A 120 -0.86 -24.10 2.82
N SER A 121 -0.19 -23.16 2.15
CA SER A 121 0.30 -23.37 0.78
C SER A 121 1.30 -24.52 0.66
N LEU A 122 2.04 -24.86 1.73
CA LEU A 122 2.98 -25.98 1.76
C LEU A 122 2.31 -27.36 1.66
N LYS A 123 0.98 -27.44 1.84
CA LYS A 123 0.22 -28.70 1.73
C LYS A 123 -0.08 -29.09 0.28
N TYR A 124 0.11 -28.15 -0.64
CA TYR A 124 -0.30 -28.26 -2.04
C TYR A 124 0.93 -28.27 -2.96
N LYS A 125 0.73 -28.75 -4.20
CA LYS A 125 1.82 -28.83 -5.19
C LYS A 125 1.76 -27.73 -6.24
N GLY A 126 0.61 -27.04 -6.36
CA GLY A 126 0.35 -26.10 -7.44
C GLY A 126 0.16 -26.80 -8.80
N PRO A 127 -0.04 -26.02 -9.87
CA PRO A 127 -0.06 -24.56 -9.89
C PRO A 127 -1.30 -23.99 -9.19
N PHE A 128 -1.14 -22.85 -8.49
CA PHE A 128 -2.24 -22.15 -7.81
C PHE A 128 -2.98 -21.16 -8.73
N PHE A 129 -2.38 -20.86 -9.87
CA PHE A 129 -2.87 -19.92 -10.85
C PHE A 129 -2.46 -20.38 -12.25
N THR A 130 -3.41 -20.39 -13.17
CA THR A 130 -3.24 -20.76 -14.58
C THR A 130 -3.91 -19.71 -15.43
N GLY A 131 -3.14 -19.01 -16.27
CA GLY A 131 -3.65 -17.91 -17.09
C GLY A 131 -3.43 -16.56 -16.44
N ASP A 132 -4.21 -15.56 -16.85
CA ASP A 132 -4.04 -14.16 -16.45
C ASP A 132 -5.19 -13.69 -15.56
N PHE A 133 -4.98 -12.60 -14.82
CA PHE A 133 -6.08 -11.94 -14.10
C PHE A 133 -7.15 -11.46 -15.05
N ASP A 134 -8.40 -11.69 -14.67
CA ASP A 134 -9.57 -11.09 -15.31
C ASP A 134 -9.39 -9.56 -15.44
N PRO A 135 -9.80 -8.93 -16.56
CA PRO A 135 -9.75 -7.48 -16.71
C PRO A 135 -10.39 -6.72 -15.54
N ALA A 136 -11.47 -7.23 -14.94
CA ALA A 136 -12.09 -6.61 -13.78
C ALA A 136 -11.23 -6.72 -12.51
N MET A 137 -10.47 -7.81 -12.35
CA MET A 137 -9.49 -7.96 -11.27
C MET A 137 -8.31 -6.99 -11.47
N ARG A 138 -7.79 -6.86 -12.69
CA ARG A 138 -6.74 -5.89 -13.03
C ARG A 138 -7.19 -4.45 -12.74
N MET A 139 -8.40 -4.10 -13.18
CA MET A 139 -9.00 -2.81 -12.88
C MET A 139 -9.17 -2.59 -11.36
N ALA A 140 -9.52 -3.63 -10.61
CA ALA A 140 -9.59 -3.55 -9.15
C ALA A 140 -8.22 -3.26 -8.51
N PHE A 141 -7.13 -3.87 -8.99
CA PHE A 141 -5.78 -3.54 -8.56
C PHE A 141 -5.39 -2.10 -8.90
N GLU A 142 -5.60 -1.68 -10.15
CA GLU A 142 -5.31 -0.31 -10.58
C GLU A 142 -6.09 0.73 -9.76
N MET A 143 -7.36 0.49 -9.46
CA MET A 143 -8.16 1.38 -8.61
C MET A 143 -7.70 1.43 -7.14
N ASN A 144 -6.73 0.59 -6.77
CA ASN A 144 -6.10 0.55 -5.47
C ASN A 144 -4.59 0.79 -5.56
N GLU A 145 -4.10 1.49 -6.57
CA GLU A 145 -2.70 1.94 -6.61
C GLU A 145 -2.60 3.42 -6.23
N PRO A 146 -1.70 3.81 -5.28
CA PRO A 146 -1.43 5.21 -4.98
C PRO A 146 -0.58 5.82 -6.09
N GLY A 147 -0.25 7.10 -5.98
CA GLY A 147 0.43 7.84 -7.04
C GLY A 147 -0.54 8.26 -8.14
N LYS A 148 -1.80 8.54 -7.80
CA LYS A 148 -2.80 9.07 -8.76
C LYS A 148 -3.28 10.46 -8.40
N ARG A 149 -2.88 10.98 -7.24
CA ARG A 149 -3.19 12.35 -6.80
C ARG A 149 -1.97 12.99 -6.14
N ILE A 150 -2.01 14.31 -6.10
CA ILE A 150 -1.01 15.11 -5.40
C ILE A 150 -1.29 15.02 -3.90
N SER A 151 -0.27 14.63 -3.11
CA SER A 151 -0.25 14.86 -1.66
C SER A 151 0.13 16.32 -1.42
N VAL A 152 -0.56 16.97 -0.47
CA VAL A 152 -0.23 18.35 -0.07
C VAL A 152 1.00 18.44 0.83
N ALA A 153 1.45 17.31 1.37
CA ALA A 153 2.57 17.20 2.30
C ALA A 153 3.80 16.52 1.65
N PRO A 154 5.02 16.82 2.14
CA PRO A 154 6.24 16.15 1.68
C PRO A 154 6.18 14.63 1.85
N ILE A 155 6.65 13.90 0.83
CA ILE A 155 6.74 12.44 0.85
C ILE A 155 8.21 12.03 0.96
N LEU A 156 8.52 11.08 1.85
CA LEU A 156 9.76 10.34 1.91
C LEU A 156 9.51 8.89 1.44
N LEU A 157 10.14 8.48 0.33
CA LEU A 157 10.18 7.07 -0.07
C LEU A 157 11.51 6.45 0.32
N VAL A 158 11.49 5.26 0.90
CA VAL A 158 12.68 4.49 1.24
C VAL A 158 12.56 3.06 0.71
N HIS A 159 13.56 2.56 -0.01
CA HIS A 159 13.56 1.16 -0.47
C HIS A 159 14.98 0.60 -0.48
N GLY A 160 15.15 -0.61 0.06
CA GLY A 160 16.39 -1.37 -0.06
C GLY A 160 16.54 -2.00 -1.46
N THR A 161 17.65 -1.74 -2.12
CA THR A 161 17.98 -2.28 -3.46
C THR A 161 18.02 -3.81 -3.54
N SER A 162 18.18 -4.49 -2.39
CA SER A 162 18.22 -5.96 -2.30
C SER A 162 16.86 -6.60 -1.98
N ASP A 163 15.77 -5.83 -1.98
CA ASP A 163 14.42 -6.37 -1.75
C ASP A 163 14.02 -7.31 -2.88
N ASN A 164 13.68 -8.56 -2.54
CA ASN A 164 13.25 -9.60 -3.47
C ASN A 164 11.77 -9.97 -3.28
N VAL A 165 11.04 -9.21 -2.45
CA VAL A 165 9.61 -9.36 -2.18
C VAL A 165 8.83 -8.28 -2.91
N VAL A 166 9.25 -7.02 -2.78
CA VAL A 166 8.73 -5.88 -3.54
C VAL A 166 9.85 -5.36 -4.41
N ASP A 167 9.71 -5.46 -5.73
CA ASP A 167 10.75 -5.00 -6.65
C ASP A 167 11.02 -3.49 -6.45
N PRO A 168 12.24 -3.06 -6.10
CA PRO A 168 12.59 -1.66 -5.93
C PRO A 168 12.34 -0.80 -7.18
N GLU A 169 12.38 -1.38 -8.38
CA GLU A 169 12.05 -0.67 -9.62
C GLU A 169 10.58 -0.23 -9.64
N LEU A 170 9.67 -0.98 -8.99
CA LEU A 170 8.27 -0.58 -8.88
C LEU A 170 8.09 0.67 -8.00
N THR A 171 8.99 0.93 -7.05
CA THR A 171 8.93 2.18 -6.27
C THR A 171 9.26 3.41 -7.12
N LYS A 172 10.03 3.24 -8.19
CA LYS A 172 10.29 4.32 -9.15
C LYS A 172 9.04 4.73 -9.92
N THR A 173 8.02 3.88 -10.01
CA THR A 173 6.75 4.25 -10.68
C THR A 173 5.98 5.34 -9.94
N PHE A 174 6.28 5.59 -8.66
CA PHE A 174 5.75 6.73 -7.91
C PHE A 174 6.48 8.06 -8.20
N LEU A 175 7.64 8.04 -8.89
CA LEU A 175 8.48 9.23 -9.19
C LEU A 175 7.83 10.28 -10.12
N PRO A 176 7.16 9.91 -11.24
CA PRO A 176 6.61 10.90 -12.15
C PRO A 176 5.64 11.87 -11.44
N ILE A 177 4.87 11.34 -10.48
CA ILE A 177 3.93 12.12 -9.66
C ILE A 177 4.69 13.01 -8.67
N ALA A 178 5.77 12.52 -8.04
CA ALA A 178 6.61 13.31 -7.15
C ALA A 178 7.27 14.53 -7.85
N LEU A 179 7.69 14.36 -9.11
CA LEU A 179 8.38 15.39 -9.89
C LEU A 179 7.41 16.42 -10.49
N GLU A 180 6.21 16.03 -10.90
CA GLU A 180 5.17 16.99 -11.34
C GLU A 180 4.76 17.95 -10.21
N ILE A 181 4.80 17.49 -8.95
CA ILE A 181 4.47 18.27 -7.74
C ILE A 181 5.53 19.32 -7.40
N GLU A 182 6.81 18.99 -7.60
CA GLU A 182 7.93 19.92 -7.34
C GLU A 182 7.90 21.11 -8.31
N ILE A 183 7.45 20.88 -9.55
CA ILE A 183 7.30 21.92 -10.58
C ILE A 183 6.13 22.87 -10.28
N GLN A 184 5.04 22.38 -9.66
CA GLN A 184 3.82 23.17 -9.45
C GLN A 184 3.75 23.92 -8.10
N SER A 185 4.41 23.44 -7.03
CA SER A 185 4.09 23.88 -5.65
C SER A 185 5.05 24.89 -5.00
N LYS A 186 6.26 25.14 -5.52
CA LYS A 186 7.33 25.96 -4.86
C LYS A 186 7.54 25.65 -3.36
N SER A 187 7.15 24.46 -2.90
CA SER A 187 7.22 23.98 -1.51
C SER A 187 8.27 22.87 -1.41
N PRO A 188 8.90 22.61 -0.24
CA PRO A 188 9.96 21.59 -0.14
C PRO A 188 9.41 20.21 -0.52
N GLY A 189 9.84 19.72 -1.69
CA GLY A 189 9.20 18.62 -2.41
C GLY A 189 9.37 17.22 -1.82
N THR A 190 8.74 16.25 -2.49
CA THR A 190 8.92 14.82 -2.27
C THR A 190 10.39 14.44 -2.43
N ARG A 191 10.95 13.74 -1.43
CA ARG A 191 12.32 13.23 -1.45
C ARG A 191 12.30 11.71 -1.51
N ILE A 192 13.05 11.15 -2.46
CA ILE A 192 13.11 9.70 -2.66
C ILE A 192 14.53 9.24 -2.34
N MET A 193 14.64 8.32 -1.38
CA MET A 193 15.89 7.71 -0.93
C MET A 193 15.87 6.21 -1.22
N ILE A 194 16.43 5.79 -2.35
CA ILE A 194 16.70 4.37 -2.60
C ILE A 194 18.13 4.09 -2.16
N THR A 195 18.34 3.18 -1.22
CA THR A 195 19.67 2.98 -0.60
C THR A 195 20.08 1.50 -0.58
N ASP A 196 21.37 1.23 -0.77
CA ASP A 196 22.02 -0.08 -0.57
C ASP A 196 22.33 -0.38 0.92
N GLN A 197 22.14 0.60 1.83
CA GLN A 197 22.71 0.54 3.17
C GLN A 197 21.64 0.34 4.24
N GLN A 198 21.88 -0.64 5.13
CA GLN A 198 21.22 -0.75 6.42
C GLN A 198 21.12 0.63 7.07
N LEU A 199 19.93 0.96 7.61
CA LEU A 199 19.46 2.24 8.17
C LEU A 199 20.33 2.84 9.31
N GLN A 200 21.65 2.89 9.16
CA GLN A 200 22.54 3.58 10.08
C GLN A 200 22.78 4.98 9.54
N LYS A 201 22.11 5.96 10.16
CA LYS A 201 22.32 7.42 10.05
C LYS A 201 21.47 8.16 9.01
N VAL A 202 20.14 8.04 9.10
CA VAL A 202 19.29 9.17 8.67
C VAL A 202 19.12 10.08 9.89
N LYS A 203 19.91 11.15 9.98
CA LYS A 203 19.60 12.27 10.87
C LYS A 203 18.53 13.12 10.20
N VAL A 204 17.26 12.83 10.51
CA VAL A 204 16.16 13.75 10.21
C VAL A 204 16.32 14.92 11.18
N LYS A 205 16.66 16.10 10.67
CA LYS A 205 16.53 17.34 11.44
C LYS A 205 15.10 17.82 11.25
N PHE A 206 14.35 17.87 12.35
CA PHE A 206 13.10 18.61 12.47
C PHE A 206 13.38 20.11 12.38
#